data_AF-A0A9E8N4P7-F1
#
_entry.id   AF-A0A9E8N4P7-F1
#
_cell.length_a   1.000
_cell.length_b   1.000
_cell.length_c   1.000
_cell.angle_alpha   90.00
_cell.angle_beta   90.00
_cell.angle_gamma   90.00
#
_symmetry.space_group_name_H-M   'P 1'
#
loop_
_entity.id
_entity.type
_entity.pdbx_description
1 polymer ?
#
loop_
_entity_poly.entity_id
_entity_poly.type
_entity_poly.pdbx_seq_one_letter_code
_entity_poly.pdbx_strand_id
1 'polypeptide(L)'
;MKKLICLIMLLIMGWVFGSDVGAQVSSIVWKGYTWNLRNDPPYDSPGICAWSSANILGPDANGYLTFKVTNPTGIQPIGCQMNSQKVGWGYGTYTVVVEGDWAAFDKNIVFGGLFPLYNGTPYIEFDVCETSKWDGYATTQIIHNSWYGTYPTSLLTHGMRMPIPSDRVQTHRLIWQAGKATFDSFIGTGTGGTPFFHTEITQDVPVPGSEAVVFNMWVTAGPQGSVADASDLDAPETAVIIRDFTFTPEVPSTTPTPTPPPSKSRGKKKR
;
A
#
# COMPACT_ATOMS: atom_id res chain seq x y z
N MET A 1 1.82 -32.55 -73.26
CA MET A 1 0.81 -31.93 -72.37
C MET A 1 1.25 -32.11 -70.92
N LYS A 2 1.33 -30.99 -70.16
CA LYS A 2 1.41 -30.87 -68.67
C LYS A 2 2.64 -31.50 -67.99
N LYS A 3 3.74 -30.79 -67.66
CA LYS A 3 4.01 -29.83 -66.54
C LYS A 3 3.56 -30.28 -65.14
N LEU A 4 4.51 -30.57 -64.23
CA LEU A 4 4.70 -29.99 -62.87
C LEU A 4 5.92 -30.67 -62.19
N ILE A 5 7.11 -30.06 -62.16
CA ILE A 5 7.67 -29.21 -61.09
C ILE A 5 7.78 -29.95 -59.73
N CYS A 6 8.98 -30.50 -59.47
CA CYS A 6 9.50 -30.80 -58.13
C CYS A 6 10.18 -29.53 -57.59
N LEU A 7 9.65 -28.95 -56.51
CA LEU A 7 10.39 -28.03 -55.65
C LEU A 7 9.68 -27.82 -54.30
N ILE A 8 10.17 -28.44 -53.22
CA ILE A 8 10.05 -27.95 -51.83
C ILE A 8 11.32 -28.48 -51.11
N MET A 9 12.39 -27.69 -51.08
CA MET A 9 12.78 -26.73 -50.04
C MET A 9 13.35 -27.37 -48.77
N LEU A 10 14.67 -27.18 -48.61
CA LEU A 10 15.45 -27.31 -47.39
C LEU A 10 14.74 -26.66 -46.19
N LEU A 11 14.61 -27.41 -45.10
CA LEU A 11 14.50 -26.81 -43.77
C LEU A 11 15.83 -26.13 -43.44
N ILE A 12 15.82 -24.80 -43.35
CA ILE A 12 16.81 -24.05 -42.58
C ILE A 12 16.09 -23.59 -41.32
N MET A 13 16.53 -24.12 -40.18
CA MET A 13 16.28 -23.58 -38.85
C MET A 13 16.70 -22.11 -38.84
N GLY A 14 15.72 -21.22 -38.94
CA GLY A 14 15.89 -19.82 -38.56
C GLY A 14 15.52 -19.68 -37.09
N TRP A 15 16.53 -19.71 -36.23
CA TRP A 15 16.45 -19.06 -34.92
C TRP A 15 16.13 -17.59 -35.16
N VAL A 16 14.88 -17.19 -34.91
CA VAL A 16 14.51 -15.78 -34.76
C VAL A 16 14.47 -15.51 -33.28
N PHE A 17 15.45 -14.74 -32.83
CA PHE A 17 15.48 -14.06 -31.55
C PHE A 17 14.15 -13.32 -31.35
N GLY A 18 13.32 -13.83 -30.43
CA GLY A 18 12.20 -13.12 -29.84
C GLY A 18 12.68 -12.59 -28.50
N SER A 19 13.04 -11.30 -28.52
CA SER A 19 13.36 -10.40 -27.41
C SER A 19 12.78 -10.81 -26.05
N ASP A 20 13.61 -10.65 -25.01
CA ASP A 20 13.18 -10.45 -23.63
C ASP A 20 11.86 -9.66 -23.61
N VAL A 21 10.76 -10.35 -23.35
CA VAL A 21 9.51 -9.71 -23.00
C VAL A 21 9.72 -9.25 -21.56
N GLY A 22 10.44 -8.15 -21.39
CA GLY A 22 10.50 -7.46 -20.12
C GLY A 22 9.06 -7.31 -19.64
N ALA A 23 8.78 -7.75 -18.40
CA ALA A 23 7.45 -7.68 -17.81
C ALA A 23 6.88 -6.28 -18.12
N GLN A 24 5.81 -6.23 -18.91
CA GLN A 24 5.22 -4.96 -19.28
C GLN A 24 4.62 -4.39 -17.98
N VAL A 25 5.33 -3.47 -17.34
CA VAL A 25 4.84 -2.77 -16.16
C VAL A 25 3.65 -1.94 -16.63
N SER A 26 2.45 -2.47 -16.43
CA SER A 26 1.21 -1.73 -16.61
C SER A 26 1.21 -0.53 -15.66
N SER A 27 0.83 0.64 -16.16
CA SER A 27 0.75 1.86 -15.36
C SER A 27 -0.51 2.65 -15.67
N ILE A 28 -0.88 3.53 -14.74
CA ILE A 28 -2.04 4.40 -14.84
C ILE A 28 -1.72 5.79 -14.33
N VAL A 29 -2.32 6.82 -14.93
CA VAL A 29 -2.27 8.20 -14.41
C VAL A 29 -3.55 8.47 -13.63
N TRP A 30 -3.41 8.75 -12.34
CA TRP A 30 -4.53 9.03 -11.45
C TRP A 30 -4.14 10.07 -10.41
N LYS A 31 -5.02 11.06 -10.21
CA LYS A 31 -4.84 12.21 -9.30
C LYS A 31 -3.50 12.94 -9.48
N GLY A 32 -3.04 13.06 -10.73
CA GLY A 32 -1.82 13.79 -11.07
C GLY A 32 -0.51 13.02 -10.90
N TYR A 33 -0.58 11.73 -10.60
CA TYR A 33 0.59 10.86 -10.44
C TYR A 33 0.51 9.64 -11.35
N THR A 34 1.67 9.12 -11.74
CA THR A 34 1.78 7.82 -12.41
C THR A 34 1.96 6.72 -11.37
N TRP A 35 1.21 5.64 -11.54
CA TRP A 35 1.19 4.49 -10.66
C TRP A 35 1.55 3.23 -11.45
N ASN A 36 2.45 2.41 -10.92
CA ASN A 36 2.70 1.07 -11.44
C ASN A 36 1.62 0.13 -10.90
N LEU A 37 1.14 -0.79 -11.74
CA LEU A 37 0.20 -1.84 -11.39
C LEU A 37 0.93 -3.18 -11.38
N ARG A 38 0.72 -3.94 -10.31
CA ARG A 38 1.39 -5.23 -10.07
C ARG A 38 0.80 -6.36 -10.92
N ASN A 39 1.64 -7.22 -11.48
CA ASN A 39 1.24 -8.46 -12.17
C ASN A 39 2.26 -9.55 -11.85
N ASP A 40 1.96 -10.38 -10.84
CA ASP A 40 2.87 -11.42 -10.36
C ASP A 40 2.11 -12.74 -10.11
N PRO A 41 2.76 -13.90 -10.28
CA PRO A 41 2.19 -15.19 -9.90
C PRO A 41 1.85 -15.26 -8.40
N PRO A 42 1.05 -16.26 -7.96
CA PRO A 42 0.77 -16.49 -6.54
C PRO A 42 2.04 -16.66 -5.71
N TYR A 43 1.94 -16.34 -4.41
CA TYR A 43 2.97 -16.47 -3.37
C TYR A 43 4.06 -15.41 -3.34
N ASP A 44 3.90 -14.31 -4.09
CA ASP A 44 4.68 -13.11 -3.83
C ASP A 44 4.00 -12.28 -2.71
N SER A 45 4.80 -11.79 -1.77
CA SER A 45 4.33 -11.15 -0.53
C SER A 45 3.54 -9.85 -0.82
N PRO A 46 2.56 -9.46 0.01
CA PRO A 46 2.00 -10.20 1.15
C PRO A 46 0.95 -11.25 0.77
N GLY A 47 0.78 -12.25 1.63
CA GLY A 47 -0.36 -13.19 1.56
C GLY A 47 -0.19 -14.35 0.59
N ILE A 48 -1.32 -14.95 0.22
CA ILE A 48 -1.41 -16.22 -0.51
C ILE A 48 -2.10 -16.10 -1.89
N CYS A 49 -2.51 -14.90 -2.28
CA CYS A 49 -3.15 -14.66 -3.57
C CYS A 49 -2.14 -14.48 -4.72
N ALA A 50 -2.60 -14.67 -5.95
CA ALA A 50 -1.93 -14.14 -7.13
C ALA A 50 -2.15 -12.62 -7.26
N TRP A 51 -1.37 -11.94 -8.09
CA TRP A 51 -1.48 -10.49 -8.29
C TRP A 51 -1.82 -10.17 -9.74
N SER A 52 -2.89 -9.40 -9.95
CA SER A 52 -3.28 -8.99 -11.29
C SER A 52 -3.71 -7.52 -11.33
N SER A 53 -3.11 -6.77 -12.24
CA SER A 53 -3.51 -5.41 -12.58
C SER A 53 -4.93 -5.34 -13.16
N ALA A 54 -5.46 -6.44 -13.70
CA ALA A 54 -6.83 -6.50 -14.19
C ALA A 54 -7.89 -6.35 -13.07
N ASN A 55 -7.47 -6.55 -11.81
CA ASN A 55 -8.32 -6.31 -10.63
C ASN A 55 -8.30 -4.84 -10.17
N ILE A 56 -7.67 -3.95 -10.93
CA ILE A 56 -7.75 -2.49 -10.77
C ILE A 56 -8.52 -1.93 -11.96
N LEU A 57 -9.73 -1.43 -11.72
CA LEU A 57 -10.60 -0.84 -12.74
C LEU A 57 -10.65 0.68 -12.60
N GLY A 58 -10.71 1.38 -13.72
CA GLY A 58 -10.88 2.83 -13.79
C GLY A 58 -9.67 3.59 -14.34
N PRO A 59 -9.60 4.92 -14.16
CA PRO A 59 -10.59 5.73 -13.44
C PRO A 59 -11.96 5.68 -14.14
N ASP A 60 -13.04 5.59 -13.37
CA ASP A 60 -14.40 5.68 -13.90
C ASP A 60 -14.78 7.13 -14.29
N ALA A 61 -16.05 7.37 -14.65
CA ALA A 61 -16.53 8.71 -14.99
C ALA A 61 -16.44 9.73 -13.84
N ASN A 62 -16.36 9.27 -12.58
CA ASN A 62 -16.15 10.11 -11.40
C ASN A 62 -14.65 10.26 -11.05
N GLY A 63 -13.77 9.59 -11.79
CA GLY A 63 -12.34 9.54 -11.53
C GLY A 63 -11.96 8.59 -10.39
N TYR A 64 -12.79 7.59 -10.09
CA TYR A 64 -12.54 6.62 -9.01
C TYR A 64 -11.90 5.34 -9.55
N LEU A 65 -11.08 4.69 -8.72
CA LEU A 65 -10.51 3.37 -9.01
C LEU A 65 -11.25 2.32 -8.18
N THR A 66 -11.56 1.17 -8.79
CA THR A 66 -12.08 0.00 -8.06
C THR A 66 -10.98 -1.04 -7.96
N PHE A 67 -10.63 -1.42 -6.73
CA PHE A 67 -9.73 -2.52 -6.40
C PHE A 67 -10.56 -3.75 -6.09
N LYS A 68 -10.08 -4.92 -6.51
CA LYS A 68 -10.78 -6.18 -6.31
C LYS A 68 -9.88 -7.30 -5.79
N VAL A 69 -10.47 -8.16 -4.97
CA VAL A 69 -10.10 -9.58 -4.91
C VAL A 69 -11.10 -10.35 -5.75
N THR A 70 -10.63 -11.25 -6.60
CA THR A 70 -11.47 -12.19 -7.37
C THR A 70 -11.00 -13.62 -7.11
N ASN A 71 -11.89 -14.61 -7.19
CA ASN A 71 -11.52 -16.01 -7.01
C ASN A 71 -12.27 -16.91 -8.02
N PRO A 72 -11.93 -16.84 -9.31
CA PRO A 72 -12.69 -17.51 -10.36
C PRO A 72 -12.66 -19.05 -10.27
N THR A 73 -11.65 -19.62 -9.60
CA THR A 73 -11.49 -21.06 -9.41
C THR A 73 -12.03 -21.55 -8.06
N GLY A 74 -12.37 -20.63 -7.14
CA GLY A 74 -12.78 -20.93 -5.77
C GLY A 74 -11.65 -21.41 -4.84
N ILE A 75 -10.42 -21.54 -5.34
CA ILE A 75 -9.25 -22.02 -4.57
C ILE A 75 -7.98 -21.21 -4.81
N GLN A 76 -8.06 -20.16 -5.63
CA GLN A 76 -6.92 -19.33 -5.97
C GLN A 76 -7.37 -17.87 -6.07
N PRO A 77 -7.42 -17.17 -4.95
CA PRO A 77 -7.76 -15.76 -4.96
C PRO A 77 -6.68 -14.96 -5.70
N ILE A 78 -7.13 -13.89 -6.33
CA ILE A 78 -6.31 -12.95 -7.10
C ILE A 78 -6.55 -11.57 -6.50
N GLY A 79 -5.51 -10.98 -5.93
CA GLY A 79 -5.48 -9.62 -5.41
C GLY A 79 -4.98 -8.62 -6.45
N CYS A 80 -4.76 -7.40 -5.99
CA CYS A 80 -4.21 -6.32 -6.80
C CYS A 80 -3.39 -5.35 -5.96
N GLN A 81 -2.42 -4.70 -6.59
CA GLN A 81 -1.63 -3.65 -5.96
C GLN A 81 -1.29 -2.57 -6.99
N MET A 82 -1.30 -1.32 -6.54
CA MET A 82 -0.62 -0.23 -7.23
C MET A 82 0.36 0.47 -6.30
N ASN A 83 1.47 0.93 -6.86
CA ASN A 83 2.45 1.76 -6.18
C ASN A 83 2.73 3.03 -6.97
N SER A 84 2.91 4.15 -6.29
CA SER A 84 3.31 5.37 -6.98
C SER A 84 4.70 5.21 -7.59
N GLN A 85 4.90 5.78 -8.78
CA GLN A 85 6.24 5.93 -9.37
C GLN A 85 7.04 7.04 -8.70
N LYS A 86 6.33 8.05 -8.17
CA LYS A 86 6.93 9.03 -7.28
C LYS A 86 7.37 8.33 -6.01
N VAL A 87 8.63 8.53 -5.64
CA VAL A 87 9.23 8.07 -4.39
C VAL A 87 9.76 9.27 -3.59
N GLY A 88 10.04 9.07 -2.31
CA GLY A 88 10.55 10.14 -1.44
C GLY A 88 9.54 11.28 -1.34
N TRP A 89 8.29 10.93 -1.06
CA TRP A 89 7.21 11.90 -0.92
C TRP A 89 7.50 12.89 0.21
N GLY A 90 8.17 12.46 1.27
CA GLY A 90 8.64 13.31 2.34
C GLY A 90 7.60 13.57 3.42
N TYR A 91 7.98 14.43 4.36
CA TYR A 91 7.04 14.97 5.34
C TYR A 91 5.89 15.71 4.66
N GLY A 92 4.70 15.62 5.25
CA GLY A 92 3.50 16.20 4.69
C GLY A 92 2.23 15.52 5.17
N THR A 93 1.11 15.91 4.55
CA THR A 93 -0.20 15.34 4.79
C THR A 93 -0.62 14.49 3.61
N TYR A 94 -0.84 13.20 3.86
CA TYR A 94 -1.39 12.23 2.93
C TYR A 94 -2.86 12.04 3.28
N THR A 95 -3.75 12.03 2.29
CA THR A 95 -5.18 11.79 2.54
C THR A 95 -5.74 10.93 1.42
N VAL A 96 -6.52 9.92 1.80
CA VAL A 96 -7.25 9.06 0.88
C VAL A 96 -8.72 9.02 1.27
N VAL A 97 -9.59 8.95 0.25
CA VAL A 97 -11.00 8.66 0.44
C VAL A 97 -11.29 7.28 -0.15
N VAL A 98 -11.83 6.38 0.66
CA VAL A 98 -12.15 5.01 0.28
C VAL A 98 -13.63 4.72 0.49
N GLU A 99 -14.15 3.76 -0.27
CA GLU A 99 -15.50 3.24 -0.12
C GLU A 99 -15.48 1.71 -0.16
N GLY A 100 -16.04 1.07 0.86
CA GLY A 100 -16.10 -0.38 0.97
C GLY A 100 -17.35 -0.86 1.72
N ASP A 101 -17.67 -2.15 1.59
CA ASP A 101 -18.66 -2.81 2.44
C ASP A 101 -17.98 -3.48 3.63
N TRP A 102 -17.54 -2.65 4.59
CA TRP A 102 -16.66 -3.11 5.67
C TRP A 102 -17.30 -4.17 6.57
N ALA A 103 -18.63 -4.21 6.67
CA ALA A 103 -19.34 -5.23 7.45
C ALA A 103 -19.33 -6.61 6.79
N ALA A 104 -19.18 -6.66 5.46
CA ALA A 104 -19.20 -7.88 4.66
C ALA A 104 -17.79 -8.39 4.31
N PHE A 105 -16.73 -7.76 4.83
CA PHE A 105 -15.36 -8.23 4.60
C PHE A 105 -15.19 -9.66 5.10
N ASP A 106 -14.69 -10.51 4.20
CA ASP A 106 -14.31 -11.87 4.52
C ASP A 106 -13.13 -11.91 5.50
N LYS A 107 -13.03 -13.00 6.27
CA LYS A 107 -12.00 -13.19 7.30
C LYS A 107 -10.57 -13.14 6.74
N ASN A 108 -10.39 -13.48 5.47
CA ASN A 108 -9.10 -13.56 4.81
C ASN A 108 -8.77 -12.33 3.94
N ILE A 109 -9.73 -11.44 3.67
CA ILE A 109 -9.50 -10.30 2.78
C ILE A 109 -8.91 -9.12 3.55
N VAL A 110 -7.86 -8.53 2.97
CA VAL A 110 -7.19 -7.34 3.49
C VAL A 110 -7.24 -6.26 2.42
N PHE A 111 -7.70 -5.08 2.81
CA PHE A 111 -7.46 -3.85 2.06
C PHE A 111 -6.29 -3.13 2.72
N GLY A 112 -5.18 -2.94 2.02
CA GLY A 112 -4.06 -2.15 2.49
C GLY A 112 -4.11 -0.74 1.91
N GLY A 113 -4.23 0.25 2.78
CA GLY A 113 -3.97 1.66 2.47
C GLY A 113 -2.71 2.12 3.17
N LEU A 114 -1.57 1.88 2.52
CA LEU A 114 -0.25 2.03 3.09
C LEU A 114 0.34 3.39 2.66
N PHE A 115 0.58 4.26 3.63
CA PHE A 115 1.24 5.54 3.40
C PHE A 115 2.29 5.79 4.46
N PRO A 116 3.55 6.02 4.11
CA PRO A 116 4.28 5.47 2.96
C PRO A 116 5.08 4.18 3.26
N LEU A 117 5.54 3.48 2.20
CA LEU A 117 6.28 2.20 2.24
C LEU A 117 7.67 2.30 1.55
N TYR A 118 8.72 1.81 2.20
CA TYR A 118 10.06 1.62 1.65
C TYR A 118 10.71 0.33 2.20
N ASN A 119 11.02 -0.61 1.33
CA ASN A 119 11.64 -1.90 1.70
C ASN A 119 13.17 -1.83 1.87
N GLY A 120 13.76 -0.63 1.92
CA GLY A 120 15.21 -0.46 2.06
C GLY A 120 15.68 -0.42 3.51
N THR A 121 16.80 0.26 3.75
CA THR A 121 17.36 0.49 5.09
C THR A 121 17.53 1.99 5.32
N PRO A 122 16.80 2.59 6.29
CA PRO A 122 15.82 1.94 7.13
C PRO A 122 14.56 1.53 6.35
N TYR A 123 13.89 0.47 6.81
CA TYR A 123 12.54 0.10 6.42
C TYR A 123 11.58 1.18 6.91
N ILE A 124 10.59 1.53 6.09
CA ILE A 124 9.56 2.51 6.42
C ILE A 124 8.23 1.91 6.01
N GLU A 125 7.25 1.84 6.90
CA GLU A 125 5.88 1.52 6.55
C GLU A 125 4.96 2.20 7.55
N PHE A 126 3.93 2.88 7.06
CA PHE A 126 2.75 3.11 7.89
C PHE A 126 1.48 2.59 7.23
N ASP A 127 0.76 1.79 8.01
CA ASP A 127 -0.53 1.24 7.63
C ASP A 127 -1.58 2.22 8.15
N VAL A 128 -2.09 3.10 7.29
CA VAL A 128 -2.99 4.20 7.73
C VAL A 128 -4.45 3.80 7.71
N CYS A 129 -4.81 2.86 6.83
CA CYS A 129 -6.15 2.29 6.79
C CYS A 129 -6.14 0.83 6.33
N GLU A 130 -5.13 0.07 6.76
CA GLU A 130 -5.18 -1.38 6.57
C GLU A 130 -6.41 -1.93 7.32
N THR A 131 -7.24 -2.66 6.58
CA THR A 131 -8.58 -3.04 7.03
C THR A 131 -8.81 -4.51 6.70
N SER A 132 -9.10 -5.31 7.72
CA SER A 132 -9.43 -6.71 7.57
C SER A 132 -10.14 -7.24 8.81
N LYS A 133 -10.90 -8.31 8.63
CA LYS A 133 -11.45 -9.09 9.73
C LYS A 133 -10.43 -10.06 10.33
N TRP A 134 -9.30 -10.31 9.66
CA TRP A 134 -8.18 -11.16 10.09
C TRP A 134 -8.65 -12.42 10.84
N ASP A 135 -8.80 -13.54 10.15
CA ASP A 135 -9.28 -14.84 10.66
C ASP A 135 -9.17 -15.04 12.20
N GLY A 136 -10.15 -14.49 12.92
CA GLY A 136 -10.02 -14.27 14.37
C GLY A 136 -10.84 -13.12 14.96
N TYR A 137 -11.14 -12.03 14.23
CA TYR A 137 -12.04 -10.99 14.77
C TYR A 137 -13.51 -11.25 14.43
N ALA A 138 -14.39 -10.90 15.38
CA ALA A 138 -15.84 -10.96 15.19
C ALA A 138 -16.32 -9.92 14.15
N THR A 139 -15.66 -8.75 14.10
CA THR A 139 -15.94 -7.66 13.17
C THR A 139 -14.67 -7.24 12.44
N THR A 140 -14.82 -6.61 11.28
CA THR A 140 -13.71 -6.00 10.54
C THR A 140 -13.01 -4.94 11.38
N GLN A 141 -11.69 -4.97 11.37
CA GLN A 141 -10.84 -4.03 12.08
C GLN A 141 -10.17 -3.08 11.09
N ILE A 142 -9.98 -1.84 11.49
CA ILE A 142 -9.02 -0.91 10.88
C ILE A 142 -7.81 -0.80 11.81
N ILE A 143 -6.62 -0.71 11.23
CA ILE A 143 -5.36 -0.59 11.97
C ILE A 143 -4.59 0.68 11.60
N HIS A 144 -3.88 1.22 12.59
CA HIS A 144 -2.85 2.23 12.44
C HIS A 144 -1.53 1.62 12.93
N ASN A 145 -0.62 1.29 12.00
CA ASN A 145 0.71 0.77 12.35
C ASN A 145 1.82 1.69 11.86
N SER A 146 2.96 1.57 12.52
CA SER A 146 4.25 2.09 12.07
C SER A 146 5.29 0.97 12.19
N TRP A 147 6.02 0.73 11.12
CA TRP A 147 7.17 -0.15 11.10
C TRP A 147 8.41 0.63 10.70
N TYR A 148 9.46 0.50 11.51
CA TYR A 148 10.71 1.21 11.29
C TYR A 148 11.88 0.33 11.73
N GLY A 149 12.99 0.36 10.98
CA GLY A 149 14.19 -0.41 11.33
C GLY A 149 14.90 -1.01 10.11
N THR A 150 15.30 -2.28 10.18
CA THR A 150 16.05 -2.94 9.10
C THR A 150 15.25 -4.12 8.56
N TYR A 151 14.94 -4.13 7.26
CA TYR A 151 14.31 -5.26 6.60
C TYR A 151 15.24 -6.49 6.53
N PRO A 152 14.75 -7.74 6.65
CA PRO A 152 13.36 -8.16 6.91
C PRO A 152 12.98 -8.16 8.41
N THR A 153 13.89 -7.75 9.29
CA THR A 153 13.70 -7.69 10.74
C THR A 153 13.06 -6.37 11.21
N SER A 154 12.27 -5.70 10.35
CA SER A 154 11.64 -4.44 10.73
C SER A 154 10.79 -4.67 11.97
N LEU A 155 10.84 -3.71 12.89
CA LEU A 155 10.10 -3.81 14.14
C LEU A 155 8.81 -3.05 13.98
N LEU A 156 7.69 -3.67 14.38
CA LEU A 156 6.47 -2.93 14.67
C LEU A 156 6.80 -1.97 15.81
N THR A 157 6.92 -0.68 15.49
CA THR A 157 7.24 0.36 16.49
C THR A 157 5.98 0.92 17.12
N HIS A 158 4.85 0.84 16.40
CA HIS A 158 3.55 1.23 16.91
C HIS A 158 2.45 0.41 16.24
N GLY A 159 1.43 0.01 16.99
CA GLY A 159 0.27 -0.66 16.44
C GLY A 159 -0.98 -0.41 17.28
N MET A 160 -2.01 0.15 16.65
CA MET A 160 -3.33 0.37 17.22
C MET A 160 -4.39 -0.19 16.28
N ARG A 161 -5.51 -0.66 16.84
CA ARG A 161 -6.63 -1.16 16.04
C ARG A 161 -7.95 -0.91 16.73
N MET A 162 -9.02 -0.88 15.94
CA MET A 162 -10.39 -0.89 16.43
C MET A 162 -11.37 -1.45 15.40
N PRO A 163 -12.59 -1.85 15.81
CA PRO A 163 -13.66 -2.14 14.87
C PRO A 163 -13.90 -0.95 13.95
N ILE A 164 -13.89 -1.19 12.64
CA ILE A 164 -14.20 -0.15 11.66
C ILE A 164 -15.70 0.17 11.69
N PRO A 165 -16.11 1.45 11.64
CA PRO A 165 -17.51 1.81 11.43
C PRO A 165 -18.06 1.22 10.13
N SER A 166 -19.37 0.93 10.10
CA SER A 166 -20.04 0.37 8.91
C SER A 166 -20.24 1.39 7.78
N ASP A 167 -19.98 2.68 8.04
CA ASP A 167 -20.08 3.73 7.04
C ASP A 167 -19.19 3.41 5.83
N ARG A 168 -19.83 3.32 4.66
CA ARG A 168 -19.15 2.84 3.46
C ARG A 168 -18.01 3.76 3.05
N VAL A 169 -18.26 5.07 3.04
CA VAL A 169 -17.27 6.07 2.61
C VAL A 169 -16.54 6.62 3.82
N GLN A 170 -15.21 6.55 3.79
CA GLN A 170 -14.32 7.00 4.86
C GLN A 170 -13.13 7.77 4.29
N THR A 171 -12.59 8.67 5.09
CA THR A 171 -11.38 9.43 4.77
C THR A 171 -10.30 9.10 5.79
N HIS A 172 -9.12 8.74 5.31
CA HIS A 172 -7.97 8.41 6.17
C HIS A 172 -6.84 9.37 5.86
N ARG A 173 -6.18 9.86 6.92
CA ARG A 173 -5.15 10.90 6.83
C ARG A 173 -3.96 10.52 7.67
N LEU A 174 -2.78 10.64 7.07
CA LEU A 174 -1.50 10.67 7.77
C LEU A 174 -0.96 12.11 7.70
N ILE A 175 -0.62 12.66 8.86
CA ILE A 175 0.19 13.88 8.99
C ILE A 175 1.56 13.42 9.49
N TRP A 176 2.55 13.45 8.62
CA TRP A 176 3.92 13.02 8.92
C TRP A 176 4.85 14.21 8.99
N GLN A 177 5.50 14.37 10.15
CA GLN A 177 6.41 15.45 10.47
C GLN A 177 7.67 14.89 11.13
N ALA A 178 8.71 15.72 11.24
CA ALA A 178 9.91 15.35 11.97
C ALA A 178 9.58 14.98 13.43
N GLY A 179 9.79 13.71 13.79
CA GLY A 179 9.57 13.19 15.14
C GLY A 179 8.10 12.97 15.53
N LYS A 180 7.15 13.11 14.60
CA LYS A 180 5.73 12.88 14.86
C LYS A 180 4.98 12.36 13.64
N ALA A 181 4.14 11.35 13.84
CA ALA A 181 3.14 10.93 12.87
C ALA A 181 1.75 10.90 13.53
N THR A 182 0.76 11.46 12.86
CA THR A 182 -0.64 11.44 13.31
C THR A 182 -1.52 10.79 12.26
N PHE A 183 -2.34 9.84 12.70
CA PHE A 183 -3.27 9.09 11.89
C PHE A 183 -4.67 9.49 12.32
N ASP A 184 -5.48 9.88 11.36
CA ASP A 184 -6.88 10.21 11.58
C ASP A 184 -7.76 9.49 10.56
N SER A 185 -8.83 8.87 11.04
CA SER A 185 -9.88 8.31 10.18
C SER A 185 -11.22 8.97 10.46
N PHE A 186 -11.94 9.35 9.41
CA PHE A 186 -13.20 10.08 9.44
C PHE A 186 -14.28 9.36 8.65
N ILE A 187 -15.54 9.53 9.05
CA ILE A 187 -16.70 9.15 8.23
C ILE A 187 -16.89 10.19 7.12
N GLY A 188 -17.19 9.73 5.90
CA GLY A 188 -17.42 10.58 4.74
C GLY A 188 -16.14 10.97 3.99
N THR A 189 -16.23 12.02 3.17
CA THR A 189 -15.18 12.43 2.21
C THR A 189 -14.27 13.56 2.71
N GLY A 190 -14.36 13.95 3.99
CA GLY A 190 -13.68 15.13 4.51
C GLY A 190 -13.05 14.91 5.87
N THR A 191 -12.24 15.88 6.30
CA THR A 191 -11.47 15.84 7.55
C THR A 191 -11.88 16.93 8.55
N GLY A 192 -13.08 17.51 8.37
CA GLY A 192 -13.56 18.65 9.17
C GLY A 192 -14.29 18.27 10.46
N GLY A 193 -14.63 16.99 10.63
CA GLY A 193 -15.30 16.47 11.83
C GLY A 193 -14.31 15.91 12.85
N THR A 194 -14.85 15.27 13.90
CA THR A 194 -14.05 14.48 14.84
C THR A 194 -13.66 13.15 14.19
N PRO A 195 -12.37 12.74 14.21
CA PRO A 195 -11.99 11.42 13.71
C PRO A 195 -12.61 10.33 14.61
N PHE A 196 -13.10 9.26 14.01
CA PHE A 196 -13.57 8.09 14.76
C PHE A 196 -12.40 7.24 15.26
N PHE A 197 -11.24 7.34 14.61
CA PHE A 197 -10.00 6.68 15.02
C PHE A 197 -8.84 7.67 14.90
N HIS A 198 -8.17 7.93 16.02
CA HIS A 198 -7.04 8.85 16.12
C HIS A 198 -5.85 8.12 16.74
N THR A 199 -4.66 8.32 16.19
CA THR A 199 -3.42 7.76 16.73
C THR A 199 -2.28 8.74 16.54
N GLU A 200 -1.44 8.88 17.56
CA GLU A 200 -0.25 9.72 17.52
C GLU A 200 0.98 8.92 17.90
N ILE A 201 2.03 9.04 17.09
CA ILE A 201 3.32 8.38 17.25
C ILE A 201 4.38 9.46 17.42
N THR A 202 5.19 9.35 18.47
CA THR A 202 6.29 10.28 18.79
C THR A 202 7.62 9.59 19.09
N GLN A 203 7.64 8.26 19.04
CA GLN A 203 8.82 7.41 19.24
C GLN A 203 9.05 6.58 17.99
N ASP A 204 10.32 6.40 17.62
CA ASP A 204 10.75 5.63 16.46
C ASP A 204 9.95 5.94 15.18
N VAL A 205 9.62 7.23 15.02
CA VAL A 205 8.91 7.74 13.83
C VAL A 205 9.87 7.65 12.66
N PRO A 206 9.50 6.95 11.57
CA PRO A 206 10.28 6.90 10.35
C PRO A 206 10.75 8.28 9.88
N VAL A 207 11.97 8.32 9.36
CA VAL A 207 12.51 9.47 8.63
C VAL A 207 12.29 9.25 7.13
N PRO A 208 11.79 10.23 6.37
CA PRO A 208 11.61 10.08 4.93
C PRO A 208 12.91 9.72 4.18
N GLY A 209 12.74 8.96 3.10
CA GLY A 209 13.79 8.43 2.25
C GLY A 209 13.29 8.23 0.82
N SER A 210 13.15 6.98 0.38
CA SER A 210 12.70 6.61 -0.97
C SER A 210 11.37 5.86 -0.96
N GLU A 211 10.51 6.23 -0.03
CA GLU A 211 9.21 5.62 0.18
C GLU A 211 8.22 5.94 -0.94
N ALA A 212 7.37 4.96 -1.27
CA ALA A 212 6.28 5.08 -2.20
C ALA A 212 4.94 5.03 -1.44
N VAL A 213 3.86 5.39 -2.14
CA VAL A 213 2.49 5.17 -1.67
C VAL A 213 2.00 3.87 -2.29
N VAL A 214 1.39 3.00 -1.50
CA VAL A 214 0.92 1.69 -1.95
C VAL A 214 -0.52 1.46 -1.53
N PHE A 215 -1.31 0.98 -2.49
CA PHE A 215 -2.65 0.47 -2.25
C PHE A 215 -2.72 -0.96 -2.73
N ASN A 216 -3.33 -1.83 -1.94
CA ASN A 216 -3.54 -3.21 -2.35
C ASN A 216 -4.82 -3.81 -1.79
N MET A 217 -5.26 -4.88 -2.43
CA MET A 217 -6.16 -5.85 -1.83
C MET A 217 -5.55 -7.23 -1.99
N TRP A 218 -5.50 -7.99 -0.91
CA TRP A 218 -4.86 -9.29 -0.87
C TRP A 218 -5.57 -10.24 0.10
N VAL A 219 -5.16 -11.51 0.06
CA VAL A 219 -5.75 -12.57 0.89
C VAL A 219 -4.70 -13.13 1.83
N THR A 220 -5.01 -13.14 3.12
CA THR A 220 -4.19 -13.71 4.18
C THR A 220 -4.60 -15.15 4.52
N ALA A 221 -3.67 -15.95 5.04
CA ALA A 221 -3.91 -17.29 5.59
C ALA A 221 -4.05 -17.27 7.13
N GLY A 222 -4.45 -16.13 7.71
CA GLY A 222 -4.36 -15.87 9.15
C GLY A 222 -3.07 -15.14 9.55
N PRO A 223 -2.57 -15.30 10.79
CA PRO A 223 -1.32 -14.68 11.22
C PRO A 223 -0.15 -14.99 10.27
N GLN A 224 0.79 -14.06 10.13
CA GLN A 224 1.90 -14.25 9.20
C GLN A 224 2.71 -15.52 9.54
N GLY A 225 2.89 -16.38 8.53
CA GLY A 225 3.56 -17.68 8.65
C GLY A 225 2.62 -18.87 8.87
N SER A 226 1.30 -18.65 8.99
CA SER A 226 0.31 -19.73 8.97
C SER A 226 0.30 -20.47 7.63
N VAL A 227 0.05 -21.78 7.69
CA VAL A 227 -0.19 -22.61 6.50
C VAL A 227 -1.65 -22.45 6.12
N ALA A 228 -1.91 -21.93 4.92
CA ALA A 228 -3.27 -21.79 4.40
C ALA A 228 -4.00 -23.15 4.36
N ASP A 229 -5.26 -23.14 4.79
CA ASP A 229 -6.18 -24.25 4.57
C ASP A 229 -7.24 -23.92 3.51
N ALA A 230 -8.13 -24.88 3.25
CA ALA A 230 -9.14 -24.72 2.20
C ALA A 230 -10.08 -23.53 2.43
N SER A 231 -10.35 -23.16 3.69
CA SER A 231 -11.19 -22.04 4.07
C SER A 231 -10.48 -20.68 4.03
N ASP A 232 -9.18 -20.67 3.73
CA ASP A 232 -8.42 -19.44 3.46
C ASP A 232 -8.35 -19.14 1.95
N LEU A 233 -8.60 -20.16 1.13
CA LEU A 233 -8.49 -20.12 -0.33
C LEU A 233 -9.82 -19.85 -1.02
N ASP A 234 -10.93 -19.86 -0.30
CA ASP A 234 -12.29 -19.67 -0.82
C ASP A 234 -12.79 -18.22 -0.67
N ALA A 235 -11.89 -17.27 -0.38
CA ALA A 235 -12.21 -15.84 -0.23
C ALA A 235 -13.09 -15.35 -1.40
N PRO A 236 -14.26 -14.74 -1.12
CA PRO A 236 -15.21 -14.33 -2.15
C PRO A 236 -14.73 -13.09 -2.91
N GLU A 237 -15.34 -12.82 -4.08
CA GLU A 237 -15.10 -11.54 -4.76
C GLU A 237 -15.50 -10.38 -3.85
N THR A 238 -14.58 -9.45 -3.64
CA THR A 238 -14.78 -8.24 -2.83
C THR A 238 -14.13 -7.06 -3.51
N ALA A 239 -14.74 -5.88 -3.38
CA ALA A 239 -14.24 -4.66 -3.98
C ALA A 239 -14.16 -3.51 -2.97
N VAL A 240 -13.14 -2.66 -3.14
CA VAL A 240 -12.99 -1.37 -2.48
C VAL A 240 -12.78 -0.32 -3.55
N ILE A 241 -13.46 0.81 -3.44
CA ILE A 241 -13.31 1.95 -4.35
C ILE A 241 -12.39 2.97 -3.69
N ILE A 242 -11.33 3.37 -4.39
CA ILE A 242 -10.48 4.50 -4.01
C ILE A 242 -10.98 5.72 -4.79
N ARG A 243 -11.56 6.68 -4.06
CA ARG A 243 -12.22 7.85 -4.63
C ARG A 243 -11.26 9.02 -4.86
N ASP A 244 -10.33 9.18 -3.92
CA ASP A 244 -9.40 10.31 -3.96
C ASP A 244 -8.09 10.00 -3.26
N PHE A 245 -7.03 10.67 -3.70
CA PHE A 245 -5.74 10.71 -3.03
C PHE A 245 -5.12 12.08 -3.19
N THR A 246 -4.67 12.66 -2.08
CA THR A 246 -3.97 13.94 -2.07
C THR A 246 -2.74 13.86 -1.19
N PHE A 247 -1.71 14.59 -1.60
CA PHE A 247 -0.52 14.82 -0.79
C PHE A 247 -0.20 16.31 -0.79
N THR A 248 0.00 16.86 0.42
CA THR A 248 0.46 18.23 0.63
C THR A 248 1.78 18.18 1.39
N PRO A 249 2.90 18.59 0.79
CA PRO A 249 4.20 18.55 1.46
C PRO A 249 4.21 19.47 2.69
N GLU A 250 4.93 19.06 3.74
CA GLU A 250 5.24 19.95 4.85
C GLU A 250 6.14 21.08 4.34
N VAL A 251 5.76 22.32 4.60
CA VAL A 251 6.59 23.48 4.25
C VAL A 251 7.70 23.57 5.30
N PRO A 252 8.99 23.51 4.92
CA PRO A 252 10.07 23.63 5.89
C PRO A 252 9.94 24.94 6.68
N SER A 253 9.98 24.85 8.02
CA SER A 253 10.02 26.05 8.84
C SER A 253 11.27 26.86 8.49
N THR A 254 11.09 28.10 8.01
CA THR A 254 12.19 29.04 7.76
C THR A 254 12.75 29.65 9.05
N THR A 255 12.36 29.13 10.22
CA THR A 255 12.81 29.67 11.50
C THR A 255 14.20 29.10 11.80
N PRO A 256 15.27 29.92 11.79
CA PRO A 256 16.60 29.43 12.15
C PRO A 256 16.57 28.89 13.58
N THR A 257 17.15 27.71 13.78
CA THR A 257 17.38 27.14 15.10
C THR A 257 18.09 28.20 15.97
N PRO A 258 17.53 28.60 17.12
CA PRO A 258 18.19 29.59 17.97
C PRO A 258 19.57 29.06 18.36
N THR A 259 20.60 29.83 18.02
CA THR A 259 21.98 29.50 18.38
C THR A 259 22.04 29.34 19.90
N PRO A 260 22.55 28.21 20.43
CA PRO A 260 22.72 28.06 21.87
C PRO A 260 23.58 29.22 22.38
N PRO A 261 23.19 29.88 23.49
CA PRO A 261 24.02 30.94 24.06
C PRO A 261 25.42 30.37 24.36
N PRO A 262 26.49 31.12 24.09
CA PRO A 262 27.84 30.63 24.32
C PRO A 262 27.99 30.22 25.78
N SER A 263 28.41 28.97 25.98
CA SER A 263 28.79 28.43 27.28
C SER A 263 29.77 29.37 27.96
N LYS A 264 29.37 29.95 29.10
CA LYS A 264 30.31 30.69 29.96
C LYS A 264 31.32 29.68 30.50
N SER A 265 32.50 29.64 29.88
CA SER A 265 33.63 28.88 30.41
C SER A 265 33.90 29.32 31.85
N ARG A 266 33.61 28.45 32.81
CA ARG A 266 33.89 28.68 34.22
C ARG A 266 35.41 28.65 34.37
N GLY A 267 36.02 29.83 34.51
CA GLY A 267 37.46 29.98 34.69
C GLY A 267 37.95 29.11 35.85
N LYS A 268 38.87 28.18 35.56
CA LYS A 268 39.61 27.45 36.58
C LYS A 268 40.41 28.45 37.42
N LYS A 269 39.99 28.68 38.66
CA LYS A 269 40.86 29.28 39.68
C LYS A 269 41.97 28.28 39.97
N LYS A 270 43.21 28.61 39.60
CA LYS A 270 44.41 27.93 40.09
C LYS A 270 44.49 28.19 41.60
N ARG A 271 44.64 27.11 42.38
CA ARG A 271 45.25 27.11 43.70
C ARG A 271 46.67 26.58 43.54
#